data_AF-A0A2N3G5M4-F1
#
_entry.id   AF-A0A2N3G5M4-F1
#
_cell.length_a   1.000
_cell.length_b   1.000
_cell.length_c   1.000
_cell.angle_alpha   90.00
_cell.angle_beta   90.00
_cell.angle_gamma   90.00
#
_symmetry.space_group_name_H-M   'P 1'
#
loop_
_entity.id
_entity.type
_entity.pdbx_description
1 polymer ?
#
loop_
_entity_poly.entity_id
_entity_poly.type
_entity_poly.pdbx_seq_one_letter_code
_entity_poly.pdbx_strand_id
1 'polypeptide(L)' 'MAYGSISGLKWSSGWTLILFGGLALAIVFGTWAGAVAAGKGRNAQAWFLIGFFVPVAGVVAAYIARPRDSA' A
#
# COMPACT_ATOMS: atom_id res chain seq x y z
N MET A 1 3.29 -37.89 -5.24
CA MET A 1 3.57 -36.45 -5.12
C MET A 1 2.26 -35.71 -5.29
N ALA A 2 1.61 -35.34 -4.18
CA ALA A 2 0.32 -34.65 -4.21
C ALA A 2 0.57 -33.16 -4.47
N TYR A 3 0.26 -32.68 -5.67
CA TYR A 3 0.09 -31.25 -5.93
C TYR A 3 -1.23 -30.84 -5.27
N GLY A 4 -1.15 -30.40 -4.00
CA GLY A 4 -2.25 -29.72 -3.35
C GLY A 4 -2.58 -28.48 -4.15
N SER A 5 -3.74 -28.47 -4.82
CA SER A 5 -4.21 -27.29 -5.54
C SER A 5 -4.34 -26.13 -4.56
N ILE A 6 -3.63 -25.04 -4.83
CA ILE A 6 -3.73 -23.75 -4.13
C ILE A 6 -5.06 -23.07 -4.52
N SER A 7 -6.16 -23.82 -4.51
CA SER A 7 -7.51 -23.36 -4.88
C SER A 7 -8.30 -22.84 -3.68
N GLY A 8 -7.70 -22.83 -2.48
CA GLY A 8 -8.31 -22.37 -1.23
C GLY A 8 -8.12 -20.88 -0.91
N LEU A 9 -7.23 -20.17 -1.62
CA LEU A 9 -7.08 -18.72 -1.49
C LEU A 9 -8.11 -18.03 -2.38
N LYS A 10 -9.39 -18.05 -1.98
CA LYS A 10 -10.40 -17.14 -2.52
C LYS A 10 -9.98 -15.72 -2.12
N TRP A 11 -9.12 -15.09 -2.93
CA TRP A 11 -8.83 -13.66 -2.81
C TRP A 11 -10.17 -12.92 -2.91
N SER A 12 -10.59 -12.26 -1.83
CA SER A 12 -11.73 -11.37 -1.84
C SER A 12 -11.42 -10.27 -2.86
N SER A 13 -12.16 -10.23 -3.98
CA SER A 13 -11.96 -9.31 -5.09
C SER A 13 -11.84 -7.84 -4.65
N GLY A 14 -12.52 -7.47 -3.56
CA GLY A 14 -12.41 -6.13 -2.96
C GLY A 14 -11.08 -5.86 -2.24
N TRP A 15 -10.52 -6.84 -1.52
CA TRP A 15 -9.25 -6.66 -0.80
C TRP A 15 -8.05 -6.57 -1.73
N THR A 16 -8.07 -7.36 -2.79
CA THR A 16 -7.14 -7.25 -3.91
C THR A 16 -7.07 -5.81 -4.41
N LEU A 17 -8.23 -5.23 -4.72
CA LEU A 17 -8.35 -3.85 -5.21
C LEU A 17 -7.85 -2.82 -4.19
N ILE A 18 -8.15 -3.00 -2.90
CA ILE A 18 -7.68 -2.10 -1.84
C ILE A 18 -6.15 -2.14 -1.72
N LEU A 19 -5.54 -3.32 -1.79
CA LEU A 19 -4.07 -3.47 -1.72
C LEU A 19 -3.38 -2.88 -2.95
N PHE A 20 -3.88 -3.16 -4.15
CA PHE A 20 -3.34 -2.58 -5.39
C PHE A 20 -3.57 -1.07 -5.46
N GLY A 21 -4.73 -0.58 -5.03
CA GLY A 21 -5.04 0.85 -4.93
C GLY A 21 -4.15 1.56 -3.91
N GLY A 22 -3.91 0.94 -2.75
CA GLY A 22 -2.99 1.43 -1.73
C GLY A 22 -1.55 1.50 -2.23
N LEU A 23 -1.10 0.50 -3.00
CA LEU A 23 0.23 0.50 -3.62
C LEU A 23 0.36 1.61 -4.67
N ALA A 24 -0.65 1.80 -5.53
CA ALA A 24 -0.65 2.87 -6.51
C ALA A 24 -0.60 4.24 -5.83
N LEU A 25 -1.38 4.44 -4.76
CA LEU A 25 -1.33 5.62 -3.91
C LEU A 25 0.06 5.84 -3.30
N ALA A 26 0.70 4.78 -2.79
CA ALA A 26 2.05 4.85 -2.24
C ALA A 26 3.08 5.33 -3.25
N ILE A 27 3.03 4.81 -4.48
CA ILE A 27 3.94 5.24 -5.55
C ILE A 27 3.71 6.71 -5.90
N VAL A 28 2.46 7.16 -6.03
CA VAL A 28 2.13 8.55 -6.34
C VAL A 28 2.60 9.50 -5.24
N PHE A 29 2.30 9.20 -3.98
CA PHE A 29 2.70 10.04 -2.84
C PHE A 29 4.22 10.07 -2.65
N GLY A 30 4.90 8.92 -2.77
CA GLY A 30 6.36 8.87 -2.74
C GLY A 30 6.98 9.71 -3.85
N THR A 31 6.51 9.55 -5.08
CA THR A 31 7.03 10.29 -6.25
C THR A 31 6.83 11.80 -6.08
N TRP A 32 5.65 12.23 -5.63
CA TRP A 32 5.37 13.64 -5.38
C TRP A 32 6.25 14.21 -4.24
N ALA A 33 6.37 13.52 -3.12
CA ALA A 33 7.21 13.94 -2.00
C ALA A 33 8.69 14.03 -2.39
N GLY A 34 9.19 13.05 -3.14
CA GLY A 34 10.54 13.05 -3.70
C GLY A 34 10.78 14.23 -4.65
N ALA A 35 9.84 14.50 -5.56
CA ALA A 35 9.92 15.63 -6.50
C ALA A 35 9.93 16.99 -5.78
N VAL A 36 9.06 17.18 -4.77
CA VAL A 36 9.03 18.40 -3.96
C VAL A 36 10.34 18.59 -3.19
N ALA A 37 10.92 17.52 -2.68
CA ALA A 37 12.21 17.57 -1.97
C ALA A 37 13.38 17.88 -2.90
N ALA A 38 13.41 17.29 -4.10
CA ALA A 38 14.39 17.58 -5.14
C ALA A 38 14.36 19.06 -5.53
N GLY A 39 13.17 19.64 -5.74
CA GLY A 39 13.00 21.06 -6.04
C GLY A 39 13.45 22.00 -4.91
N LYS A 40 13.61 21.49 -3.69
CA LYS A 40 14.12 22.24 -2.53
C LYS A 40 15.58 21.94 -2.20
N GLY A 41 16.30 21.19 -3.05
CA GLY A 41 17.70 20.78 -2.81
C GLY A 41 17.88 19.84 -1.62
N ARG A 42 16.82 19.13 -1.21
CA ARG A 42 16.87 18.15 -0.11
C ARG A 42 17.08 16.74 -0.66
N ASN A 43 17.35 15.78 0.23
CA ASN A 43 17.52 14.38 -0.14
C ASN A 43 16.22 13.77 -0.70
N ALA A 44 16.07 13.76 -2.02
CA ALA A 44 14.88 13.28 -2.72
C ALA A 44 14.54 11.82 -2.41
N GLN A 45 15.55 10.96 -2.23
CA GLN A 45 15.35 9.54 -1.93
C GLN A 45 14.74 9.35 -0.55
N ALA A 46 15.23 10.08 0.45
CA ALA A 46 14.67 10.02 1.80
C ALA A 46 13.20 10.48 1.84
N TRP A 47 12.88 11.57 1.14
CA TRP A 47 11.51 12.09 1.07
C TRP A 47 10.57 11.21 0.23
N PHE A 48 11.09 10.55 -0.81
CA PHE A 48 10.34 9.53 -1.53
C PHE A 48 9.94 8.38 -0.61
N LEU A 49 10.89 7.85 0.17
CA LEU A 49 10.62 6.75 1.12
C LEU A 49 9.56 7.16 2.14
N ILE A 50 9.68 8.36 2.72
CA ILE A 50 8.67 8.89 3.65
C ILE A 50 7.30 8.94 2.97
N GLY A 51 7.19 9.56 1.79
CA GLY A 51 5.93 9.68 1.07
C GLY A 51 5.34 8.34 0.63
N PHE A 52 6.18 7.35 0.33
CA PHE A 52 5.76 6.01 -0.05
C PHE A 52 5.16 5.23 1.12
N PHE A 53 5.79 5.28 2.30
CA PHE A 53 5.35 4.48 3.45
C PHE A 53 4.15 5.05 4.21
N VAL A 54 3.88 6.36 4.12
CA VAL A 54 2.70 6.99 4.76
C VAL A 54 1.37 6.33 4.37
N PRO A 55 1.01 6.21 3.08
CA PRO A 55 -0.24 5.55 2.68
C PRO A 55 -0.23 4.05 2.97
N VAL A 56 0.93 3.37 2.98
CA VAL A 56 1.03 1.98 3.42
C VAL A 56 0.62 1.84 4.89
N ALA A 57 1.13 2.72 5.76
CA ALA A 57 0.72 2.78 7.16
C ALA A 57 -0.79 3.07 7.30
N GLY A 58 -1.34 3.94 6.46
CA GLY A 58 -2.78 4.21 6.39
C GLY A 58 -3.63 2.99 6.03
N VAL A 59 -3.20 2.20 5.04
CA VAL A 59 -3.88 0.96 4.63
C VAL A 59 -3.82 -0.09 5.75
N VAL A 60 -2.68 -0.22 6.43
CA VAL A 60 -2.53 -1.11 7.60
C VAL A 60 -3.44 -0.66 8.75
N ALA A 61 -3.48 0.63 9.06
CA ALA A 61 -4.35 1.18 10.10
C ALA A 61 -5.83 0.94 9.77
N ALA A 62 -6.24 1.15 8.51
CA ALA A 62 -7.60 0.87 8.04
C ALA A 62 -7.95 -0.63 8.12
N TYR A 63 -6.99 -1.51 7.85
CA TYR A 63 -7.16 -2.95 8.00
C TYR A 63 -7.38 -3.35 9.47
N ILE A 64 -6.58 -2.80 10.40
CA ILE A 64 -6.68 -3.08 11.83
C ILE A 64 -7.96 -2.49 12.43
N ALA A 65 -8.34 -1.29 12.02
CA ALA A 65 -9.52 -0.59 12.51
C ALA A 65 -10.84 -1.13 11.90
N ARG A 66 -10.77 -2.06 10.95
CA ARG A 66 -11.97 -2.63 10.32
C ARG A 66 -12.78 -3.39 11.37
N PRO A 67 -14.08 -3.06 11.56
CA PRO A 67 -14.96 -3.84 12.42
C PRO A 67 -15.09 -5.26 11.86
N ARG A 68 -14.98 -6.27 12.74
CA ARG A 68 -15.01 -7.70 12.37
C ARG A 68 -16.41 -8.21 12.01
N ASP A 69 -17.43 -7.36 12.08
CA ASP A 69 -18.84 -7.75 12.06
C ASP A 69 -19.54 -7.54 10.71
N SER A 70 -18.85 -7.79 9.59
CA SER A 70 -19.51 -7.95 8.28
C SER A 70 -19.54 -9.42 7.87
N ALA A 71 -20.16 -10.25 8.74
CA ALA A 71 -20.54 -11.63 8.45
C ALA A 71 -22.03 -11.68 8.10
#